data_AF-A0A958KDF3-F1
#
_entry.id   AF-A0A958KDF3-F1
#
_cell.length_a   1.000
_cell.length_b   1.000
_cell.length_c   1.000
_cell.angle_alpha   90.00
_cell.angle_beta   90.00
_cell.angle_gamma   90.00
#
_symmetry.space_group_name_H-M   'P 1'
#
loop_
_entity.id
_entity.type
_entity.pdbx_description
1 polymer ?
#
loop_
_entity_poly.entity_id
_entity_poly.type
_entity_poly.pdbx_seq_one_letter_code
_entity_poly.pdbx_strand_id
1 'polypeptide(L)'
;MSRLKLRVVALVLVVLAPALECAAVESTPVLPEESVSVPLLFSQWKRDQVTEAHNYAVRVRNRLLIAGSHETRGSQSQTLASLEQELEAAQQRLAIAQELSLDDYFEIYLKQFKNEPRSLQLLAERLPPEEVLKLLARLLDTPIPQPEPEKVANRP
;
A
#
# COMPACT_ATOMS: atom_id res chain seq x y z
N MET A 1 48.87 16.10 19.20
CA MET A 1 49.29 15.10 18.21
C MET A 1 48.09 14.86 17.29
N SER A 2 47.93 15.66 16.21
CA SER A 2 48.37 15.34 14.83
C SER A 2 47.69 14.06 14.30
N ARG A 3 46.88 14.04 13.23
CA ARG A 3 47.03 14.74 11.95
C ARG A 3 45.70 15.04 11.23
N LEU A 4 45.61 16.28 10.74
CA LEU A 4 44.87 16.78 9.58
C LEU A 4 44.98 15.85 8.35
N LYS A 5 43.93 15.86 7.52
CA LYS A 5 44.00 16.35 6.12
C LYS A 5 42.59 16.57 5.56
N LEU A 6 42.04 17.75 5.87
CA LEU A 6 41.00 18.42 5.10
C LEU A 6 41.72 19.25 4.02
N ARG A 7 41.34 19.12 2.74
CA ARG A 7 41.74 20.01 1.65
C ARG A 7 40.45 20.36 0.87
N VAL A 8 39.94 21.60 0.95
CA VAL A 8 40.37 22.82 0.19
C VAL A 8 39.72 22.75 -1.21
N VAL A 9 38.85 23.68 -1.68
CA VAL A 9 39.00 25.13 -1.95
C VAL A 9 37.58 25.73 -2.13
N ALA A 10 37.14 26.74 -1.33
CA ALA A 10 37.03 28.19 -1.63
C ALA A 10 36.21 28.56 -2.89
N LEU A 11 35.03 29.20 -2.81
CA LEU A 11 34.69 30.58 -2.40
C LEU A 11 35.08 31.65 -3.45
N VAL A 12 34.11 32.14 -4.22
CA VAL A 12 34.08 33.44 -4.94
C VAL A 12 32.59 33.81 -5.13
N LEU A 13 32.03 34.63 -4.23
CA LEU A 13 31.72 36.06 -4.36
C LEU A 13 30.32 36.38 -4.94
N VAL A 14 29.53 36.99 -4.06
CA VAL A 14 28.29 37.74 -4.29
C VAL A 14 28.59 38.95 -5.18
N VAL A 15 27.78 39.17 -6.23
CA VAL A 15 27.63 40.47 -6.89
C VAL A 15 26.13 40.79 -7.02
N LEU A 16 25.82 42.03 -6.67
CA LEU A 16 24.53 42.71 -6.63
C LEU A 16 24.00 42.98 -8.05
N ALA A 17 22.66 43.01 -8.20
CA ALA A 17 21.84 43.30 -9.41
C ALA A 17 22.12 44.67 -10.10
N PRO A 18 21.47 45.13 -11.21
CA PRO A 18 20.31 44.59 -11.98
C PRO A 18 20.41 44.76 -13.53
N ALA A 19 19.31 44.43 -14.24
CA ALA A 19 18.86 44.92 -15.57
C ALA A 19 18.75 43.86 -16.71
N LEU A 20 17.52 43.73 -17.20
CA LEU A 20 17.08 43.55 -18.59
C LEU A 20 17.99 42.76 -19.54
N GLU A 21 17.55 41.58 -19.97
CA GLU A 21 17.42 41.26 -21.41
C GLU A 21 16.72 39.93 -21.66
N CYS A 22 15.79 39.97 -22.62
CA CYS A 22 15.07 38.83 -23.18
C CYS A 22 16.02 37.88 -23.92
N ALA A 23 15.98 36.58 -23.60
CA ALA A 23 16.32 35.54 -24.57
C ALA A 23 15.69 34.21 -24.14
N ALA A 24 14.95 33.62 -25.07
CA ALA A 24 14.29 32.33 -24.94
C ALA A 24 15.26 31.22 -24.53
N VAL A 25 14.95 30.52 -23.43
CA VAL A 25 15.39 29.14 -23.21
C VAL A 25 14.15 28.36 -22.83
N GLU A 26 13.76 27.53 -23.79
CA GLU A 26 12.78 26.47 -23.75
C GLU A 26 12.87 25.70 -22.43
N SER A 27 11.94 25.97 -21.52
CA SER A 27 11.73 25.18 -20.32
C SER A 27 11.25 23.80 -20.74
N THR A 28 12.18 22.89 -20.98
CA THR A 28 11.89 21.45 -21.03
C THR A 28 11.14 21.12 -19.73
N PRO A 29 9.88 20.69 -19.76
CA PRO A 29 9.20 20.30 -18.55
C PRO A 29 9.88 19.01 -18.08
N VAL A 30 10.62 19.07 -16.96
CA VAL A 30 10.99 17.88 -16.20
C VAL A 30 9.66 17.31 -15.71
N LEU A 31 9.14 16.32 -16.45
CA LEU A 31 7.97 15.56 -16.06
C LEU A 31 8.26 14.99 -14.65
N PRO A 32 7.31 15.11 -13.70
CA PRO A 32 7.47 14.48 -12.40
C PRO A 32 7.61 12.98 -12.63
N GLU A 33 8.65 12.36 -12.07
CA GLU A 33 8.72 10.90 -12.04
C GLU A 33 7.45 10.38 -11.37
N GLU A 34 6.57 9.74 -12.14
CA GLU A 34 5.42 9.03 -11.62
C GLU A 34 5.95 8.04 -10.59
N SER A 35 5.64 8.29 -9.32
CA SER A 35 5.98 7.39 -8.23
C SER A 35 5.16 6.12 -8.39
N VAL A 36 5.71 5.16 -9.11
CA VAL A 36 5.10 3.84 -9.30
C VAL A 36 4.96 3.20 -7.91
N SER A 37 3.72 2.97 -7.48
CA SER A 37 3.43 2.35 -6.18
C SER A 37 3.76 0.86 -6.24
N VAL A 38 4.86 0.45 -5.63
CA VAL A 38 5.27 -0.96 -5.60
C VAL A 38 4.47 -1.70 -4.52
N PRO A 39 3.78 -2.81 -4.85
CA PRO A 39 3.04 -3.60 -3.87
C PRO A 39 3.97 -4.13 -2.77
N LEU A 40 3.43 -4.23 -1.55
CA LEU A 40 4.10 -4.85 -0.43
C LEU A 40 4.28 -6.35 -0.67
N LEU A 41 5.38 -6.94 -0.19
CA LEU A 41 5.55 -8.39 -0.17
C LEU A 41 4.49 -9.04 0.74
N PHE A 42 4.15 -10.31 0.48
CA PHE A 42 3.17 -11.06 1.29
C PHE A 42 3.45 -10.97 2.80
N SER A 43 4.71 -11.18 3.21
CA SER A 43 5.10 -11.12 4.62
C SER A 43 4.91 -9.75 5.25
N GLN A 44 5.06 -8.67 4.48
CA GLN A 44 4.84 -7.29 4.92
C GLN A 44 3.35 -7.01 5.00
N TRP A 45 2.61 -7.28 3.92
CA TRP A 45 1.16 -7.11 3.88
C TRP A 45 0.45 -7.88 4.99
N LYS A 46 0.78 -9.18 5.19
CA LYS A 46 0.20 -9.98 6.27
C LYS A 46 0.50 -9.41 7.64
N ARG A 47 1.73 -8.92 7.87
CA ARG A 47 2.09 -8.27 9.14
C ARG A 47 1.26 -7.02 9.38
N ASP A 48 1.03 -6.21 8.35
CA ASP A 48 0.20 -5.01 8.46
C ASP A 48 -1.26 -5.38 8.78
N GLN A 49 -1.82 -6.39 8.12
CA GLN A 49 -3.18 -6.90 8.41
C GLN A 49 -3.32 -7.38 9.86
N VAL A 50 -2.36 -8.16 10.35
CA VAL A 50 -2.35 -8.64 11.75
C VAL A 50 -2.25 -7.48 12.72
N THR A 51 -1.36 -6.52 12.44
CA THR A 51 -1.15 -5.34 13.29
C THR A 51 -2.42 -4.48 13.36
N GLU A 52 -3.07 -4.24 12.23
CA GLU A 52 -4.31 -3.46 12.16
C GLU A 52 -5.45 -4.16 12.93
N ALA A 53 -5.64 -5.46 12.71
CA ALA A 53 -6.68 -6.24 13.37
C ALA A 53 -6.44 -6.32 14.88
N HIS A 54 -5.20 -6.50 15.32
CA HIS A 54 -4.82 -6.50 16.73
C HIS A 54 -5.13 -5.15 17.38
N ASN A 55 -4.68 -4.06 16.76
CA ASN A 55 -4.93 -2.71 17.27
C ASN A 55 -6.43 -2.39 17.35
N TYR A 56 -7.22 -2.86 16.38
CA TYR A 56 -8.68 -2.72 16.41
C TYR A 56 -9.29 -3.48 17.60
N ALA A 57 -8.91 -4.74 17.82
CA ALA A 57 -9.38 -5.52 18.97
C ALA A 57 -9.03 -4.85 20.31
N VAL A 58 -7.82 -4.30 20.44
CA VAL A 58 -7.40 -3.53 21.63
C VAL A 58 -8.28 -2.30 21.83
N ARG A 59 -8.58 -1.53 20.76
CA ARG A 59 -9.47 -0.37 20.85
C ARG A 59 -10.88 -0.73 21.29
N VAL A 60 -11.45 -1.82 20.76
CA VAL A 60 -12.78 -2.30 21.16
C VAL A 60 -12.77 -2.74 22.62
N ARG A 61 -11.77 -3.53 23.04
CA ARG A 61 -11.62 -3.96 24.44
C ARG A 61 -11.51 -2.79 25.40
N ASN A 62 -10.73 -1.75 25.05
CA ASN A 62 -10.61 -0.56 25.88
C ASN A 62 -11.94 0.20 26.00
N ARG A 63 -12.70 0.32 24.90
CA ARG A 63 -14.06 0.89 24.94
C ARG A 63 -14.98 0.10 25.85
N LEU A 64 -14.93 -1.23 25.81
CA LEU A 64 -15.72 -2.11 26.69
C LEU A 64 -15.35 -1.91 28.17
N LEU A 65 -14.06 -1.86 28.51
CA LEU A 65 -13.60 -1.63 29.88
C LEU A 65 -14.06 -0.27 30.42
N ILE A 66 -13.97 0.78 29.61
CA ILE A 66 -14.42 2.12 29.97
C ILE A 66 -15.94 2.10 30.19
N ALA A 67 -16.71 1.54 29.26
CA ALA A 67 -18.16 1.45 29.39
C ALA A 67 -18.59 0.66 30.65
N GLY A 68 -17.94 -0.47 30.94
CA GLY A 68 -18.22 -1.27 32.13
C GLY A 68 -17.87 -0.56 33.44
N SER A 69 -16.86 0.32 33.43
CA SER A 69 -16.49 1.11 34.62
C SER A 69 -17.48 2.25 34.94
N HIS A 70 -18.32 2.64 33.97
CA HIS A 70 -19.27 3.75 34.09
C HIS A 70 -20.73 3.29 34.26
N GLU A 71 -20.98 2.01 34.59
CA GLU A 71 -22.32 1.46 34.81
C GLU A 71 -23.04 2.12 36.00
N THR A 72 -23.67 3.26 35.72
CA THR A 72 -24.69 3.86 36.58
C THR A 72 -26.05 3.65 35.92
N ARG A 73 -26.76 2.61 36.37
CA ARG A 73 -28.20 2.31 36.20
C ARG A 73 -28.81 2.56 34.80
N GLY A 74 -29.05 1.46 34.08
CA GLY A 74 -30.24 1.27 33.24
C GLY A 74 -30.11 1.55 31.75
N SER A 75 -29.30 2.54 31.32
CA SER A 75 -29.20 2.92 29.90
C SER A 75 -28.02 2.30 29.14
N GLN A 76 -27.04 1.71 29.84
CA GLN A 76 -25.77 1.26 29.25
C GLN A 76 -25.71 -0.25 28.90
N SER A 77 -26.69 -1.05 29.34
CA SER A 77 -26.69 -2.51 29.11
C SER A 77 -26.67 -2.88 27.61
N GLN A 78 -27.42 -2.16 26.79
CA GLN A 78 -27.44 -2.40 25.33
C GLN A 78 -26.13 -1.96 24.64
N THR A 79 -25.46 -0.93 25.17
CA THR A 79 -24.14 -0.50 24.68
C THR A 79 -23.07 -1.54 25.01
N LEU A 80 -23.09 -2.12 26.21
CA LEU A 80 -22.16 -3.17 26.60
C LEU A 80 -22.32 -4.42 25.74
N ALA A 81 -23.55 -4.92 25.57
CA ALA A 81 -23.82 -6.06 24.70
C ALA A 81 -23.32 -5.83 23.25
N SER A 82 -23.51 -4.61 22.73
CA SER A 82 -23.01 -4.27 21.39
C SER A 82 -21.47 -4.25 21.31
N LEU A 83 -20.80 -3.79 22.37
CA LEU A 83 -19.33 -3.74 22.44
C LEU A 83 -18.73 -5.13 22.65
N GLU A 84 -19.42 -6.03 23.35
CA GLU A 84 -19.04 -7.44 23.47
C GLU A 84 -19.12 -8.14 22.11
N GLN A 85 -20.21 -7.93 21.37
CA GLN A 85 -20.34 -8.45 20.01
C GLN A 85 -19.27 -7.86 19.06
N GLU A 86 -18.99 -6.56 19.16
CA GLU A 86 -17.92 -5.92 18.38
C GLU A 86 -16.54 -6.51 18.74
N LEU A 87 -16.31 -6.86 20.01
CA LEU A 87 -15.06 -7.47 20.45
C LEU A 87 -14.88 -8.87 19.89
N GLU A 88 -15.95 -9.67 19.88
CA GLU A 88 -15.95 -11.01 19.26
C GLU A 88 -15.63 -10.91 17.76
N ALA A 89 -16.28 -10.00 17.05
CA ALA A 89 -16.00 -9.75 15.63
C ALA A 89 -14.55 -9.28 15.41
N ALA A 90 -14.01 -8.43 16.30
CA ALA A 90 -12.62 -7.99 16.22
C ALA A 90 -11.61 -9.13 16.46
N GLN A 91 -11.92 -10.06 17.36
CA GLN A 91 -11.11 -11.25 17.61
C GLN A 91 -11.16 -12.20 16.41
N GLN A 92 -12.33 -12.40 15.80
CA GLN A 92 -12.47 -13.18 14.57
C GLN A 92 -11.66 -12.55 13.44
N ARG A 93 -11.70 -11.21 13.27
CA ARG A 93 -10.88 -10.50 12.29
C ARG A 93 -9.38 -10.73 12.52
N LEU A 94 -8.94 -10.72 13.77
CA LEU A 94 -7.54 -11.02 14.10
C LEU A 94 -7.16 -12.46 13.75
N ALA A 95 -8.02 -13.43 14.05
CA ALA A 95 -7.81 -14.84 13.69
C ALA A 95 -7.67 -15.00 12.16
N ILE A 96 -8.60 -14.41 11.39
CA ILE A 96 -8.55 -14.41 9.92
C ILE A 96 -7.24 -13.78 9.43
N ALA A 97 -6.84 -12.62 9.97
CA ALA A 97 -5.60 -11.95 9.59
C ALA A 97 -4.34 -12.81 9.84
N GLN A 98 -4.35 -13.61 10.92
CA GLN A 98 -3.25 -14.53 11.24
C GLN A 98 -3.22 -15.74 10.29
N GLU A 99 -4.36 -16.16 9.77
CA GLU A 99 -4.51 -17.30 8.86
C GLU A 99 -4.33 -16.94 7.38
N LEU A 100 -4.25 -15.65 7.03
CA LEU A 100 -4.05 -15.20 5.65
C LEU A 100 -2.94 -15.97 4.93
N SER A 101 -3.28 -16.47 3.76
CA SER A 101 -2.42 -17.26 2.88
C SER A 101 -1.86 -16.42 1.74
N LEU A 102 -0.94 -17.02 0.98
CA LEU A 102 -0.47 -16.42 -0.27
C LEU A 102 -1.61 -16.25 -1.30
N ASP A 103 -2.59 -17.16 -1.30
CA ASP A 103 -3.72 -17.08 -2.22
C ASP A 103 -4.61 -15.86 -1.90
N ASP A 104 -4.86 -15.59 -0.61
CA ASP A 104 -5.58 -14.39 -0.17
C ASP A 104 -4.86 -13.11 -0.57
N TYR A 105 -3.53 -13.12 -0.50
CA TYR A 105 -2.71 -11.99 -0.93
C TYR A 105 -2.87 -11.71 -2.43
N PHE A 106 -2.96 -12.74 -3.27
CA PHE A 106 -3.24 -12.56 -4.70
C PHE A 106 -4.64 -12.01 -4.96
N GLU A 107 -5.66 -12.61 -4.32
CA GLU A 107 -7.07 -12.31 -4.59
C GLU A 107 -7.54 -10.97 -3.99
N ILE A 108 -7.03 -10.62 -2.81
CA ILE A 108 -7.49 -9.45 -2.05
C ILE A 108 -6.57 -8.26 -2.33
N TYR A 109 -5.25 -8.44 -2.19
CA TYR A 109 -4.31 -7.31 -2.24
C TYR A 109 -3.79 -7.05 -3.64
N LEU A 110 -3.26 -8.06 -4.34
CA LEU A 110 -2.64 -7.84 -5.65
C LEU A 110 -3.64 -7.54 -6.77
N LYS A 111 -4.90 -7.95 -6.61
CA LYS A 111 -5.98 -7.66 -7.55
C LYS A 111 -6.13 -6.17 -7.88
N GLN A 112 -5.83 -5.27 -6.94
CA GLN A 112 -5.91 -3.82 -7.16
C GLN A 112 -4.81 -3.30 -8.11
N PHE A 113 -3.70 -4.04 -8.26
CA PHE A 113 -2.58 -3.67 -9.13
C PHE A 113 -2.65 -4.35 -10.51
N LYS A 114 -3.75 -5.03 -10.84
CA LYS A 114 -3.91 -5.76 -12.12
C LYS A 114 -3.69 -4.86 -13.35
N ASN A 115 -4.06 -3.58 -13.25
CA ASN A 115 -3.92 -2.61 -14.34
C ASN A 115 -2.59 -1.86 -14.31
N GLU A 116 -1.68 -2.20 -13.39
CA GLU A 116 -0.38 -1.57 -13.22
C GLU A 116 0.75 -2.59 -13.45
N PRO A 117 1.03 -2.95 -14.71
CA PRO A 117 2.01 -3.99 -15.04
C PRO A 117 3.41 -3.66 -14.53
N ARG A 118 3.77 -2.37 -14.46
CA ARG A 118 5.06 -1.91 -13.93
C ARG A 118 5.19 -2.16 -12.43
N SER A 119 4.12 -1.96 -11.66
CA SER A 119 4.06 -2.22 -10.22
C SER A 119 4.22 -3.73 -9.94
N LEU A 120 3.56 -4.58 -10.74
CA LEU A 120 3.68 -6.04 -10.64
C LEU A 120 5.07 -6.56 -11.09
N GLN A 121 5.69 -5.92 -12.09
CA GLN A 121 7.04 -6.26 -12.54
C GLN A 121 8.07 -5.98 -11.44
N LEU A 122 8.02 -4.80 -10.81
CA LEU A 122 8.89 -4.45 -9.70
C LEU A 122 8.70 -5.35 -8.47
N LEU A 123 7.48 -5.86 -8.27
CA LEU A 123 7.21 -6.88 -7.26
C LEU A 123 7.90 -8.21 -7.62
N ALA A 124 7.80 -8.66 -8.87
CA ALA A 124 8.39 -9.91 -9.33
C ALA A 124 9.92 -9.93 -9.17
N GLU A 125 10.59 -8.79 -9.34
CA GLU A 125 12.05 -8.66 -9.10
C GLU A 125 12.45 -8.87 -7.63
N ARG A 126 11.50 -8.70 -6.70
CA ARG A 126 11.74 -8.80 -5.25
C ARG A 126 11.28 -10.14 -4.67
N LEU A 127 10.52 -10.92 -5.43
CA LEU A 127 10.00 -12.22 -5.01
C LEU A 127 10.99 -13.34 -5.30
N PRO A 128 11.07 -14.38 -4.45
CA PRO A 128 11.81 -15.57 -4.77
C PRO A 128 11.18 -16.28 -5.99
N PRO A 129 11.97 -17.02 -6.80
CA PRO A 129 11.48 -17.63 -8.04
C PRO A 129 10.26 -18.53 -7.86
N GLU A 130 10.17 -19.25 -6.74
CA GLU A 130 9.05 -20.14 -6.40
C GLU A 130 7.73 -19.37 -6.20
N GLU A 131 7.78 -18.18 -5.60
CA GLU A 131 6.61 -17.33 -5.41
C GLU A 131 6.22 -16.63 -6.71
N VAL A 132 7.19 -16.30 -7.56
CA VAL A 132 6.94 -15.78 -8.91
C VAL A 132 6.20 -16.79 -9.78
N LEU A 133 6.54 -18.09 -9.71
CA LEU A 133 5.83 -19.13 -10.44
C LEU A 133 4.36 -19.25 -10.01
N LYS A 134 4.09 -19.16 -8.70
CA LYS A 134 2.72 -19.15 -8.16
C LYS A 134 1.94 -17.92 -8.64
N LEU A 135 2.59 -16.75 -8.63
CA LEU A 135 2.04 -15.49 -9.13
C LEU A 135 1.69 -15.58 -10.62
N LEU A 136 2.60 -16.11 -11.44
CA LEU A 136 2.40 -16.30 -12.88
C LEU A 136 1.30 -17.31 -13.19
N ALA A 137 1.28 -18.47 -12.50
CA ALA A 137 0.22 -19.46 -12.69
C ALA A 137 -1.16 -18.85 -12.46
N ARG A 138 -1.32 -18.01 -11.42
CA ARG A 138 -2.60 -17.36 -11.12
C ARG A 138 -2.99 -16.28 -12.12
N LEU A 139 -2.03 -15.49 -12.62
CA LEU A 139 -2.28 -14.50 -13.66
C LEU A 139 -2.66 -15.13 -15.01
N LEU A 140 -2.12 -16.30 -15.32
CA LEU A 140 -2.42 -17.03 -16.56
C LEU A 140 -3.75 -17.80 -16.49
N ASP A 141 -4.19 -18.21 -15.29
CA ASP A 141 -5.51 -18.78 -15.05
C ASP A 141 -6.65 -17.75 -15.13
N THR A 142 -6.35 -16.45 -15.22
CA THR A 142 -7.34 -15.45 -15.60
C THR A 142 -7.62 -15.55 -17.11
N PRO A 143 -8.87 -15.79 -17.56
CA PRO A 143 -9.17 -15.83 -18.99
C PRO A 143 -8.76 -14.50 -19.62
N ILE A 144 -7.79 -14.57 -20.53
CA ILE A 144 -7.40 -13.46 -21.39
C ILE A 144 -8.67 -13.08 -22.16
N PRO A 145 -9.20 -11.84 -22.04
CA PRO A 145 -10.27 -11.41 -22.91
C PRO A 145 -9.72 -11.48 -24.33
N GLN A 146 -10.16 -12.50 -25.07
CA GLN A 146 -9.93 -12.62 -26.50
C GLN A 146 -10.44 -11.33 -27.12
N PRO A 147 -9.65 -10.62 -27.95
CA PRO A 147 -10.19 -9.50 -28.71
C PRO A 147 -11.40 -10.03 -29.48
N GLU A 148 -12.59 -9.47 -29.21
CA GLU A 148 -13.78 -9.86 -29.95
C GLU A 148 -13.48 -9.72 -31.45
N PRO A 149 -13.74 -10.73 -32.28
CA PRO A 149 -13.57 -10.59 -33.71
C PRO A 149 -14.45 -9.42 -34.15
N GLU A 150 -13.82 -8.37 -34.70
CA GLU A 150 -14.51 -7.28 -35.36
C GLU A 150 -15.61 -7.88 -36.24
N LYS A 151 -16.87 -7.63 -35.86
CA LYS A 151 -17.98 -7.85 -36.77
C LYS A 151 -17.74 -6.92 -37.95
N VAL A 152 -17.09 -7.43 -38.98
CA VAL A 152 -17.08 -6.85 -40.31
C VAL A 152 -18.53 -6.78 -40.72
N ALA A 153 -19.10 -5.59 -40.55
CA ALA A 153 -20.44 -5.27 -40.99
C ALA A 153 -20.44 -5.34 -42.51
N ASN A 154 -20.78 -6.51 -43.05
CA ASN A 154 -21.24 -6.62 -44.41
C ASN A 154 -22.57 -5.85 -44.48
N ARG A 155 -22.48 -4.61 -44.98
CA ARG A 155 -23.65 -3.85 -45.42
C ARG A 155 -24.22 -4.52 -46.68
N PRO A 156 -25.54 -4.66 -46.80
CA PRO A 156 -26.19 -5.19 -47.99
C PRO A 156 -26.01 -4.29 -49.22
#